data_AF-A0A4Y5SV27-F1
#
_entry.id   AF-A0A4Y5SV27-F1
#
_cell.length_a   1.000
_cell.length_b   1.000
_cell.length_c   1.000
_cell.angle_alpha   90.00
_cell.angle_beta   90.00
_cell.angle_gamma   90.00
#
_symmetry.space_group_name_H-M   'P 1'
#
loop_
_entity.id
_entity.type
_entity.pdbx_description
1 polymer ?
#
loop_
_entity_poly.entity_id
_entity_poly.type
_entity_poly.pdbx_seq_one_letter_code
_entity_poly.pdbx_strand_id
1 'polypeptide(L)'
;FDMSEYMEKHSISRLIGPPPGYIGYSEGGQLTEQIYKKPNSVILFDEIEKAHPDIYNIMLQILDEGRLTDSTGKLIDFTNTIILLTSNLGCPKTYDKYLINKNYLSNIDLNEIKENILININNYFKPELLNRLTNILIFNPLNINNLLLICDKFINEIKNKLYLHKLNILIQIQNNIKY
;
A
#
# COMPACT_ATOMS: atom_id res chain seq x y z
N PHE A 1 -6.41 3.82 -1.27
CA PHE A 1 -6.59 4.98 -0.39
C PHE A 1 -5.21 5.41 0.06
N ASP A 2 -4.78 6.61 -0.30
CA ASP A 2 -3.53 7.18 0.19
C ASP A 2 -3.77 7.75 1.60
N MET A 3 -3.11 7.18 2.61
CA MET A 3 -3.32 7.56 4.01
C MET A 3 -2.71 8.92 4.36
N SER A 4 -1.85 9.48 3.51
CA SER A 4 -1.38 10.86 3.64
C SER A 4 -2.53 11.87 3.46
N GLU A 5 -3.61 11.53 2.75
CA GLU A 5 -4.81 12.39 2.68
C GLU A 5 -5.67 12.34 3.95
N TYR A 6 -5.43 11.36 4.83
CA TYR A 6 -6.23 11.10 6.03
C TYR A 6 -5.45 11.38 7.32
N MET A 7 -4.48 12.29 7.26
CA MET A 7 -3.67 12.75 8.41
C MET A 7 -4.49 13.56 9.43
N GLU A 8 -5.55 14.24 8.98
CA GLU A 8 -6.37 15.12 9.80
C GLU A 8 -7.67 14.42 10.23
N LYS A 9 -8.18 14.79 11.41
CA LYS A 9 -9.41 14.19 11.94
C LYS A 9 -10.62 14.39 11.03
N HIS A 10 -10.73 15.55 10.37
CA HIS A 10 -11.87 15.86 9.50
C HIS A 10 -11.85 15.08 8.18
N SER A 11 -10.69 14.67 7.68
CA SER A 11 -10.61 13.91 6.42
C SER A 11 -11.06 12.46 6.58
N ILE A 12 -11.03 11.91 7.81
CA ILE A 12 -11.58 10.58 8.14
C ILE A 12 -13.07 10.50 7.83
N SER A 13 -13.82 11.57 8.07
CA SER A 13 -15.24 11.66 7.73
C SER A 13 -15.49 11.45 6.23
N ARG A 14 -14.54 11.73 5.34
CA ARG A 14 -14.70 11.39 3.91
C ARG A 14 -14.65 9.88 3.67
N LEU A 15 -13.92 9.14 4.51
CA LEU A 15 -13.73 7.69 4.36
C LEU A 15 -14.99 6.91 4.78
N ILE A 16 -15.60 7.28 5.90
CA ILE A 16 -16.76 6.57 6.51
C ILE A 16 -18.08 7.33 6.47
N GLY A 17 -18.05 8.60 6.06
CA GLY A 17 -19.18 9.50 6.01
C GLY A 17 -19.15 10.54 7.14
N PRO A 18 -19.71 11.75 6.93
CA PRO A 18 -19.79 12.76 7.97
C PRO A 18 -20.79 12.35 9.06
N PRO A 19 -20.58 12.79 10.32
CA PRO A 19 -21.47 12.43 11.42
C PRO A 19 -22.87 13.06 11.27
N PRO A 20 -23.89 12.54 12.00
CA PRO A 20 -25.24 13.10 12.01
C PRO A 20 -25.26 14.61 12.26
N GLY A 21 -25.97 15.35 11.41
CA GLY A 21 -26.14 16.81 11.52
C GLY A 21 -25.17 17.65 10.68
N TYR A 22 -24.28 17.04 9.89
CA TYR A 22 -23.39 17.74 8.95
C TYR A 22 -23.90 17.67 7.49
N ILE A 23 -23.51 18.64 6.66
CA ILE A 23 -23.82 18.65 5.23
C ILE A 23 -23.20 17.40 4.58
N GLY A 24 -24.00 16.65 3.81
CA GLY A 24 -23.57 15.39 3.20
C GLY A 24 -23.82 14.13 4.04
N TYR A 25 -24.53 14.24 5.18
CA TYR A 25 -24.88 13.10 6.05
C TYR A 25 -25.62 11.96 5.34
N SER A 26 -26.36 12.24 4.27
CA SER A 26 -27.07 11.21 3.50
C SER A 26 -26.16 10.42 2.55
N GLU A 27 -24.92 10.85 2.36
CA GLU A 27 -23.93 10.15 1.52
C GLU A 27 -23.02 9.31 2.42
N GLY A 28 -22.99 8.00 2.20
CA GLY A 28 -22.03 7.13 2.87
C GLY A 28 -20.59 7.50 2.51
N GLY A 29 -19.64 7.09 3.36
CA GLY A 29 -18.23 7.32 3.12
C GLY A 29 -17.69 6.69 1.84
N GLN A 30 -16.57 7.23 1.35
CA GLN A 30 -15.90 6.74 0.14
C GLN A 30 -15.53 5.25 0.23
N LEU A 31 -15.09 4.77 1.39
CA LEU A 31 -14.75 3.37 1.62
C LEU A 31 -16.01 2.52 1.70
N THR A 32 -16.96 2.93 2.53
CA THR A 32 -18.18 2.17 2.83
C THR A 32 -19.06 2.03 1.59
N GLU A 33 -19.20 3.07 0.78
CA GLU A 33 -19.96 3.02 -0.47
C GLU A 33 -19.28 2.19 -1.57
N GLN A 34 -17.95 2.22 -1.66
CA GLN A 34 -17.23 1.39 -2.64
C GLN A 34 -17.41 -0.10 -2.34
N ILE A 35 -17.33 -0.48 -1.07
CA ILE A 35 -17.50 -1.88 -0.63
C ILE A 35 -18.94 -2.32 -0.70
N TYR A 36 -19.89 -1.44 -0.34
CA TYR A 36 -21.31 -1.72 -0.53
C TYR A 36 -21.65 -2.05 -1.99
N LYS A 37 -21.09 -1.30 -2.95
CA LYS A 37 -21.33 -1.51 -4.38
C LYS A 37 -20.57 -2.71 -4.94
N LYS A 38 -19.39 -3.01 -4.39
CA LYS A 38 -18.49 -4.08 -4.86
C LYS A 38 -17.85 -4.82 -3.68
N PRO A 39 -18.59 -5.73 -3.02
CA PRO A 39 -18.12 -6.41 -1.81
C PRO A 39 -16.95 -7.39 -2.06
N ASN A 40 -16.83 -7.90 -3.29
CA ASN A 40 -15.70 -8.74 -3.71
C ASN A 40 -14.62 -7.85 -4.33
N SER A 41 -13.74 -7.30 -3.49
CA SER A 41 -12.74 -6.33 -3.96
C SER A 41 -11.40 -6.49 -3.26
N VAL A 42 -10.38 -5.84 -3.83
CA VAL A 42 -9.07 -5.66 -3.19
C VAL A 42 -8.95 -4.18 -2.85
N ILE A 43 -8.75 -3.87 -1.57
CA ILE A 43 -8.51 -2.51 -1.09
C ILE A 43 -7.04 -2.37 -0.75
N LEU A 44 -6.43 -1.30 -1.25
CA LEU A 44 -5.10 -0.88 -0.86
C LEU A 44 -5.19 0.35 0.04
N PHE A 45 -4.63 0.29 1.24
CA PHE A 45 -4.32 1.45 2.07
C PHE A 45 -2.81 1.69 1.98
N ASP A 46 -2.44 2.79 1.34
CA ASP A 46 -1.06 3.15 1.07
C ASP A 46 -0.52 4.04 2.18
N GLU A 47 0.72 3.82 2.62
CA GLU A 47 1.43 4.58 3.66
C GLU A 47 0.67 4.70 4.99
N ILE A 48 0.21 3.56 5.53
CA ILE A 48 -0.67 3.53 6.71
C ILE A 48 -0.10 4.22 7.96
N GLU A 49 1.22 4.35 8.07
CA GLU A 49 1.89 5.12 9.14
C GLU A 49 1.66 6.63 9.09
N LYS A 50 1.10 7.15 8.00
CA LYS A 50 0.73 8.56 7.85
C LYS A 50 -0.69 8.84 8.33
N ALA A 51 -1.55 7.82 8.43
CA ALA A 51 -2.93 7.98 8.82
C ALA A 51 -3.08 8.61 10.21
N HIS A 52 -4.17 9.35 10.41
CA HIS A 52 -4.59 9.77 11.74
C HIS A 52 -4.88 8.55 12.65
N PRO A 53 -4.56 8.60 13.95
CA PRO A 53 -4.75 7.46 14.86
C PRO A 53 -6.17 6.89 14.92
N ASP A 54 -7.21 7.70 14.69
CA ASP A 54 -8.60 7.22 14.68
C ASP A 54 -8.86 6.22 13.54
N ILE A 55 -8.06 6.20 12.46
CA ILE A 55 -8.14 5.15 11.42
C ILE A 55 -7.81 3.77 11.99
N TYR A 56 -6.96 3.66 13.01
CA TYR A 56 -6.66 2.37 13.63
C TYR A 56 -7.90 1.70 14.21
N ASN A 57 -8.80 2.46 14.83
CA ASN A 57 -10.03 1.90 15.39
C ASN A 57 -10.95 1.36 14.29
N ILE A 58 -11.03 2.07 13.17
CA ILE A 58 -11.78 1.65 11.98
C ILE A 58 -11.16 0.36 11.41
N MET A 59 -9.82 0.32 11.28
CA MET A 59 -9.12 -0.87 10.78
C MET A 59 -9.30 -2.08 11.70
N LEU A 60 -9.23 -1.91 13.02
CA LEU A 60 -9.48 -2.97 13.98
C LEU A 60 -10.90 -3.53 13.83
N GLN A 61 -11.91 -2.66 13.70
CA GLN A 61 -13.28 -3.12 13.49
C GLN A 61 -13.42 -3.95 12.21
N ILE A 62 -12.84 -3.49 11.10
CA ILE A 62 -12.89 -4.19 9.82
C ILE A 62 -12.16 -5.54 9.92
N LEU A 63 -10.95 -5.56 10.48
CA LEU A 63 -10.10 -6.75 10.53
C LEU A 63 -10.60 -7.79 11.55
N ASP A 64 -11.29 -7.36 12.61
CA ASP A 64 -11.82 -8.25 13.65
C ASP A 64 -13.21 -8.78 13.29
N GLU A 65 -14.14 -7.88 12.96
CA GLU A 65 -15.55 -8.22 12.76
C GLU A 65 -15.89 -8.53 11.30
N GLY A 66 -14.97 -8.21 10.36
CA GLY A 66 -15.25 -8.26 8.93
C GLY A 66 -16.33 -7.26 8.51
N ARG A 67 -16.60 -6.24 9.33
CA ARG A 67 -17.73 -5.31 9.14
C ARG A 67 -17.36 -3.91 9.58
N LEU A 68 -18.05 -2.92 9.03
CA LEU A 68 -17.94 -1.53 9.44
C LEU A 68 -19.31 -0.87 9.38
N THR A 69 -19.69 -0.19 10.44
CA THR A 69 -20.88 0.67 10.41
C THR A 69 -20.48 2.07 9.98
N ASP A 70 -21.08 2.55 8.91
CA ASP A 70 -20.85 3.91 8.43
C ASP A 70 -21.55 4.96 9.30
N SER A 71 -21.30 6.24 9.04
CA SER A 71 -21.89 7.32 9.84
C SER A 71 -23.41 7.43 9.72
N THR A 72 -24.00 6.83 8.68
CA THR A 72 -25.46 6.77 8.46
C THR A 72 -26.13 5.64 9.24
N GLY A 73 -25.33 4.78 9.88
CA GLY A 73 -25.79 3.59 10.60
C GLY A 73 -25.89 2.34 9.73
N LYS A 74 -25.42 2.39 8.48
CA LYS A 74 -25.45 1.27 7.55
C LYS A 74 -24.27 0.34 7.82
N LEU A 75 -24.58 -0.95 8.02
CA LEU A 75 -23.59 -2.00 8.22
C LEU A 75 -23.04 -2.46 6.86
N ILE A 76 -21.74 -2.35 6.67
CA ILE A 76 -21.01 -2.79 5.48
C ILE A 76 -20.23 -4.07 5.79
N ASP A 77 -20.28 -5.03 4.88
CA ASP A 77 -19.61 -6.33 5.00
C ASP A 77 -18.30 -6.36 4.19
N PHE A 78 -17.21 -6.70 4.85
CA PHE A 78 -15.85 -6.81 4.31
C PHE A 78 -15.37 -8.27 4.23
N THR A 79 -16.20 -9.26 4.56
CA THR A 79 -15.80 -10.68 4.60
C THR A 79 -15.24 -11.23 3.29
N ASN A 80 -15.66 -10.67 2.14
CA ASN A 80 -15.14 -11.04 0.81
C ASN A 80 -14.13 -10.02 0.23
N THR A 81 -13.54 -9.19 1.08
CA THR A 81 -12.60 -8.16 0.68
C THR A 81 -11.17 -8.52 1.11
N ILE A 82 -10.22 -8.42 0.18
CA ILE A 82 -8.79 -8.50 0.51
C ILE A 82 -8.29 -7.10 0.86
N ILE A 83 -7.69 -6.96 2.03
CA ILE A 83 -7.12 -5.69 2.49
C ILE A 83 -5.60 -5.78 2.41
N LEU A 84 -5.00 -4.85 1.67
CA LEU A 84 -3.57 -4.66 1.56
C LEU A 84 -3.19 -3.35 2.23
N LEU A 85 -2.24 -3.40 3.14
CA LEU A 85 -1.64 -2.23 3.76
C LEU A 85 -0.20 -2.11 3.26
N THR A 86 0.24 -0.91 2.91
CA THR A 86 1.66 -0.63 2.67
C THR A 86 2.19 0.26 3.78
N SER A 87 3.49 0.15 4.02
CA SER A 87 4.20 1.03 4.94
C SER A 87 5.65 1.18 4.53
N ASN A 88 6.20 2.38 4.74
CA ASN A 88 7.62 2.68 4.53
C ASN A 88 8.41 2.68 5.85
N LEU A 89 7.84 2.16 6.94
CA LEU A 89 8.51 2.13 8.25
C LEU A 89 9.77 1.26 8.26
N GLY A 90 10.85 1.82 8.80
CA GLY A 90 12.14 1.13 8.94
C GLY A 90 12.88 0.88 7.62
N CYS A 91 12.31 1.28 6.47
CA CYS A 91 12.98 1.18 5.18
C CYS A 91 14.17 2.17 5.13
N PRO A 92 15.39 1.69 4.83
CA PRO A 92 16.55 2.56 4.70
C PRO A 92 16.38 3.49 3.48
N LYS A 93 16.68 4.78 3.65
CA LYS A 93 16.64 5.77 2.55
C LYS A 93 17.70 5.49 1.49
N THR A 94 18.87 5.05 1.92
CA THR A 94 19.96 4.59 1.05
C THR A 94 20.57 3.31 1.60
N TYR A 95 21.18 2.53 0.71
CA TYR A 95 21.87 1.29 1.06
C TYR A 95 23.38 1.49 1.21
N ASP A 96 23.88 2.73 1.25
CA ASP A 96 25.31 3.05 1.20
C ASP A 96 26.08 2.37 2.35
N LYS A 97 25.49 2.35 3.55
CA LYS A 97 26.03 1.64 4.73
C LYS A 97 26.32 0.16 4.42
N TYR A 98 25.46 -0.46 3.62
CA TYR A 98 25.52 -1.87 3.25
C TYR A 98 26.29 -2.10 1.95
N LEU A 99 26.80 -1.07 1.27
CA LEU A 99 27.54 -1.21 0.01
C LEU A 99 29.01 -0.76 0.15
N ILE A 100 29.48 -0.53 1.37
CA ILE A 100 30.88 -0.21 1.63
C ILE A 100 31.75 -1.39 1.17
N ASN A 101 32.62 -1.12 0.19
CA ASN A 101 33.53 -2.10 -0.43
C ASN A 101 32.84 -3.27 -1.17
N LYS A 102 31.53 -3.18 -1.49
CA LYS A 102 30.81 -4.20 -2.27
C LYS A 102 29.69 -3.60 -3.10
N ASN A 103 29.44 -4.18 -4.28
CA ASN A 103 28.41 -3.71 -5.22
C ASN A 103 27.09 -4.49 -5.10
N TYR A 104 26.91 -5.27 -4.04
CA TYR A 104 25.72 -6.11 -3.85
C TYR A 104 25.35 -6.21 -2.36
N LEU A 105 24.06 -6.44 -2.09
CA LEU A 105 23.55 -6.77 -0.77
C LEU A 105 23.66 -8.28 -0.54
N SER A 106 24.41 -8.68 0.49
CA SER A 106 24.52 -10.07 0.91
C SER A 106 23.27 -10.49 1.68
N ASN A 107 23.09 -11.81 1.86
CA ASN A 107 21.99 -12.34 2.67
C ASN A 107 22.02 -11.82 4.12
N ILE A 108 23.22 -11.54 4.66
CA ILE A 108 23.39 -10.99 6.01
C ILE A 108 22.83 -9.56 6.06
N ASP A 109 23.15 -8.71 5.07
CA ASP A 109 22.64 -7.34 5.01
C ASP A 109 21.11 -7.32 4.87
N LEU A 110 20.56 -8.19 4.01
CA LEU A 110 19.12 -8.32 3.82
C LEU A 110 18.40 -8.74 5.10
N ASN A 111 19.02 -9.62 5.90
CA ASN A 111 18.46 -10.02 7.19
C ASN A 111 18.50 -8.87 8.21
N GLU A 112 19.61 -8.12 8.31
CA GLU A 112 19.70 -6.95 9.20
C GLU A 112 18.64 -5.90 8.83
N ILE A 113 18.45 -5.63 7.53
CA ILE A 113 17.43 -4.69 7.05
C ILE A 113 16.02 -5.18 7.45
N LYS A 114 15.73 -6.48 7.25
CA LYS A 114 14.43 -7.07 7.64
C LYS A 114 14.18 -6.96 9.14
N GLU A 115 15.18 -7.28 9.97
CA GLU A 115 15.05 -7.15 11.42
C GLU A 115 14.81 -5.70 11.83
N ASN A 116 15.53 -4.74 11.23
CA ASN A 116 15.29 -3.32 11.49
C ASN A 116 13.86 -2.89 11.10
N ILE A 117 13.35 -3.34 9.94
CA ILE A 117 11.97 -3.06 9.53
C ILE A 117 10.98 -3.64 10.55
N LEU A 118 11.15 -4.90 10.96
CA LEU A 118 10.27 -5.54 11.95
C LEU A 118 10.27 -4.83 13.31
N ILE A 119 11.44 -4.39 13.78
CA ILE A 119 11.56 -3.62 15.03
C ILE A 119 10.77 -2.31 14.93
N ASN A 120 10.92 -1.57 13.82
CA ASN A 120 10.20 -0.31 13.62
C ASN A 120 8.69 -0.52 13.50
N ILE A 121 8.24 -1.57 12.80
CA ILE A 121 6.82 -1.96 12.72
C ILE A 121 6.26 -2.25 14.11
N ASN A 122 6.95 -3.05 14.92
CA ASN A 122 6.51 -3.43 16.26
C ASN A 122 6.51 -2.26 17.26
N ASN A 123 7.42 -1.29 17.09
CA ASN A 123 7.48 -0.11 17.94
C ASN A 123 6.39 0.92 17.58
N TYR A 124 6.03 1.01 16.30
CA TYR A 124 5.09 2.01 15.81
C TYR A 124 3.64 1.54 15.87
N PHE A 125 3.34 0.34 15.34
CA PHE A 125 1.99 -0.20 15.36
C PHE A 125 1.72 -0.94 16.66
N LYS A 126 0.50 -0.77 17.17
CA LYS A 126 0.11 -1.49 18.38
C LYS A 126 -0.06 -2.98 18.09
N PRO A 127 0.27 -3.87 19.05
CA PRO A 127 0.13 -5.32 18.87
C PRO A 127 -1.27 -5.76 18.46
N GLU A 128 -2.31 -5.04 18.90
CA GLU A 128 -3.70 -5.36 18.54
C GLU A 128 -3.92 -5.33 17.03
N LEU A 129 -3.32 -4.38 16.30
CA LEU A 129 -3.44 -4.31 14.84
C LEU A 129 -2.62 -5.44 14.19
N LEU A 130 -1.37 -5.59 14.64
CA LEU A 130 -0.43 -6.56 14.04
C LEU A 130 -0.94 -8.00 14.16
N ASN A 131 -1.55 -8.35 15.29
CA ASN A 131 -2.11 -9.67 15.55
C ASN A 131 -3.33 -10.00 14.66
N ARG A 132 -3.89 -9.03 13.94
CA ARG A 132 -5.03 -9.20 13.03
C ARG A 132 -4.60 -9.29 11.58
N LEU A 133 -3.38 -8.89 11.26
CA LEU A 133 -2.81 -9.08 9.94
C LEU A 133 -2.49 -10.56 9.74
N THR A 134 -2.97 -11.12 8.64
CA THR A 134 -2.69 -12.53 8.30
C THR A 134 -1.20 -12.75 8.06
N ASN A 135 -0.56 -11.84 7.31
CA ASN A 135 0.86 -11.91 6.98
C ASN A 135 1.44 -10.51 6.82
N ILE A 136 2.69 -10.33 7.25
CA ILE A 136 3.50 -9.15 6.99
C ILE A 136 4.56 -9.53 5.96
N LEU A 137 4.52 -8.90 4.78
CA LEU A 137 5.44 -9.16 3.69
C LEU A 137 6.49 -8.04 3.61
N ILE A 138 7.77 -8.41 3.77
CA ILE A 138 8.88 -7.47 3.61
C ILE A 138 9.45 -7.61 2.21
N PHE A 139 9.42 -6.51 1.45
CA PHE A 139 9.97 -6.47 0.11
C PHE A 139 11.49 -6.34 0.15
N ASN A 140 12.18 -7.18 -0.62
CA ASN A 140 13.61 -7.02 -0.83
C ASN A 140 13.88 -5.84 -1.78
N PRO A 141 15.01 -5.14 -1.61
CA PRO A 141 15.45 -4.13 -2.57
C PRO A 141 15.62 -4.72 -3.98
N LEU A 142 15.36 -3.89 -4.99
CA LEU A 142 15.54 -4.26 -6.39
C LEU A 142 17.03 -4.35 -6.72
N ASN A 143 17.44 -5.50 -7.25
CA ASN A 143 18.77 -5.66 -7.84
C ASN A 143 18.76 -5.28 -9.34
N ILE A 144 19.94 -5.18 -9.95
CA ILE A 144 20.08 -4.80 -11.36
C ILE A 144 19.32 -5.74 -12.31
N ASN A 145 19.30 -7.04 -12.01
CA ASN A 145 18.61 -8.03 -12.83
C ASN A 145 17.09 -7.83 -12.78
N ASN A 146 16.53 -7.57 -11.59
CA ASN A 146 15.13 -7.27 -11.39
C ASN A 146 14.76 -5.96 -12.11
N LEU A 147 15.61 -4.93 -12.03
CA LEU A 147 15.40 -3.66 -12.72
C LEU A 147 15.37 -3.85 -14.24
N LEU A 148 16.27 -4.66 -14.81
CA LEU A 148 16.27 -4.97 -16.24
C LEU A 148 14.97 -5.67 -16.67
N LEU A 149 14.50 -6.65 -15.89
CA LEU A 149 13.22 -7.32 -16.16
C LEU A 149 12.03 -6.35 -16.09
N ILE A 150 12.05 -5.40 -15.14
CA ILE A 150 11.03 -4.36 -15.02
C ILE A 150 11.07 -3.43 -16.23
N CYS A 151 12.26 -2.99 -16.65
CA CYS A 151 12.44 -2.20 -17.87
C CYS A 151 11.85 -2.94 -19.07
N ASP A 152 12.23 -4.19 -19.29
CA ASP A 152 11.76 -5.01 -20.42
C ASP A 152 10.24 -5.14 -20.45
N LYS A 153 9.62 -5.30 -19.28
CA LYS A 153 8.15 -5.30 -19.15
C LYS A 153 7.56 -3.98 -19.66
N PHE A 154 8.05 -2.84 -19.19
CA PHE A 154 7.53 -1.53 -19.62
C PHE A 154 7.75 -1.27 -21.11
N ILE A 155 8.90 -1.68 -21.66
CA ILE A 155 9.19 -1.60 -23.09
C ILE A 155 8.17 -2.40 -23.89
N ASN A 156 7.84 -3.61 -23.46
CA ASN A 156 6.84 -4.44 -24.11
C ASN A 156 5.43 -3.85 -24.02
N GLU A 157 5.06 -3.24 -22.89
CA GLU A 157 3.80 -2.50 -22.77
C GLU A 157 3.71 -1.34 -23.77
N ILE A 158 4.80 -0.60 -23.97
CA ILE A 158 4.87 0.48 -24.96
C ILE A 158 4.74 -0.07 -26.38
N LYS A 159 5.46 -1.14 -26.72
CA LYS A 159 5.35 -1.81 -28.03
C LYS A 159 3.90 -2.25 -28.31
N ASN A 160 3.23 -2.83 -27.32
CA ASN A 160 1.83 -3.24 -27.45
C ASN A 160 0.91 -2.05 -27.71
N LYS A 161 1.10 -0.93 -26.99
CA LYS A 161 0.34 0.30 -27.23
C LYS A 161 0.57 0.84 -28.66
N LEU A 162 1.81 0.90 -29.11
CA LEU A 162 2.13 1.38 -30.47
C LEU A 162 1.48 0.51 -31.56
N TYR A 163 1.52 -0.81 -31.38
CA TYR A 163 0.86 -1.76 -32.27
C TYR A 163 -0.65 -1.52 -32.34
N LEU A 164 -1.32 -1.36 -31.18
CA LEU A 164 -2.76 -1.07 -31.10
C LEU A 164 -3.13 0.23 -31.81
N HIS A 165 -2.25 1.23 -31.78
CA HIS A 165 -2.42 2.52 -32.47
C HIS A 165 -1.94 2.51 -33.93
N LYS A 166 -1.55 1.35 -34.48
CA LYS A 166 -1.05 1.18 -35.86
C LYS A 166 0.18 2.06 -36.17
N LEU A 167 0.96 2.41 -35.16
CA LEU A 167 2.21 3.13 -35.33
C LEU A 167 3.34 2.13 -35.55
N ASN A 168 3.94 2.15 -36.74
CA ASN A 168 4.99 1.20 -37.12
C ASN A 168 6.38 1.68 -36.67
N ILE A 169 6.56 1.82 -35.36
CA ILE A 169 7.80 2.30 -34.74
C ILE A 169 8.58 1.11 -34.18
N LEU A 170 9.82 0.96 -34.63
CA LEU A 170 10.73 -0.09 -34.17
C LEU A 170 11.53 0.41 -32.96
N ILE A 171 11.29 -0.16 -31.78
CA ILE A 171 12.03 0.15 -30.56
C ILE A 171 13.15 -0.87 -30.40
N GLN A 172 14.39 -0.43 -30.59
CA GLN A 172 15.62 -1.16 -30.28
C GLN A 172 16.27 -0.59 -29.03
N ILE A 173 16.71 -1.49 -28.15
CA ILE A 173 17.34 -1.12 -26.89
C ILE A 173 18.69 -1.80 -26.85
N GLN A 174 19.72 -0.98 -26.71
CA GLN A 174 21.08 -1.47 -26.55
C GLN A 174 21.31 -1.70 -25.06
N ASN A 175 21.75 -2.91 -24.70
CA ASN A 175 22.02 -3.29 -23.32
C ASN A 175 23.31 -2.65 -22.74
N ASN A 176 23.89 -1.68 -23.43
CA ASN A 176 25.02 -0.91 -22.92
C ASN A 176 24.50 0.15 -21.95
N ILE A 177 24.28 -0.27 -20.71
CA ILE A 177 23.98 0.62 -19.59
C ILE A 177 25.21 1.51 -19.39
N LYS A 178 25.09 2.81 -19.70
CA LYS A 178 26.07 3.80 -19.27
C LYS A 178 25.95 3.93 -17.76
N TYR A 179 26.93 3.38 -17.05
CA TYR A 179 27.20 3.74 -15.65
C TYR A 179 27.92 5.09 -15.61
#